data_AF-A0A1I7MWT6-F1
#
_entry.id   AF-A0A1I7MWT6-F1
#
_cell.length_a   1.000
_cell.length_b   1.000
_cell.length_c   1.000
_cell.angle_alpha   90.00
_cell.angle_beta   90.00
_cell.angle_gamma   90.00
#
_symmetry.space_group_name_H-M   'P 1'
#
loop_
_entity.id
_entity.type
_entity.pdbx_description
1 polymer ?
#
loop_
_entity_poly.entity_id
_entity_poly.type
_entity_poly.pdbx_seq_one_letter_code
_entity_poly.pdbx_strand_id
1 'polypeptide(L)' 'MTTEGHIAALERRHQELDRMIQAEMQNRQIDDLAVSALKRKKLEVKDQLTRIHTVDQH' A
#
# COMPACT_ATOMS: atom_id res chain seq x y z
N MET A 1 1.89 4.97 23.24
CA MET A 1 1.74 5.78 22.01
C MET A 1 1.40 4.78 20.92
N THR A 2 0.18 4.86 20.41
CA THR A 2 -0.59 3.71 19.90
C THR A 2 -0.17 3.27 18.50
N THR A 3 0.15 1.99 18.37
CA THR A 3 0.39 1.25 17.12
C THR A 3 -0.74 1.46 16.11
N GLU A 4 -1.96 1.64 16.59
CA GLU A 4 -3.15 2.02 15.80
C GLU A 4 -2.95 3.25 14.91
N GLY A 5 -2.23 4.28 15.38
CA GLY A 5 -1.98 5.50 14.60
C GLY A 5 -1.04 5.25 13.41
N HIS A 6 -0.05 4.37 13.59
CA HIS A 6 0.84 3.96 12.49
C HIS A 6 0.10 3.06 11.49
N ILE A 7 -0.69 2.10 11.97
CA ILE A 7 -1.48 1.22 11.10
C ILE A 7 -2.44 2.05 10.24
N ALA A 8 -3.18 2.99 10.83
CA ALA A 8 -4.09 3.87 10.11
C ALA A 8 -3.39 4.71 9.02
N ALA A 9 -2.17 5.19 9.28
CA ALA A 9 -1.39 5.94 8.30
C ALA A 9 -0.92 5.05 7.14
N LEU A 10 -0.48 3.83 7.42
CA LEU A 10 -0.09 2.86 6.39
C LEU A 10 -1.29 2.36 5.58
N GLU A 11 -2.44 2.10 6.20
CA GLU A 11 -3.68 1.72 5.52
C GLU A 11 -4.15 2.80 4.56
N ARG A 12 -4.09 4.08 4.95
CA ARG A 12 -4.39 5.19 4.03
C ARG A 12 -3.46 5.19 2.83
N ARG A 13 -2.16 5.03 3.06
CA ARG A 13 -1.15 4.91 1.99
C ARG A 13 -1.45 3.74 1.06
N HIS A 14 -1.86 2.60 1.62
CA HIS A 14 -2.26 1.43 0.85
C HIS A 14 -3.48 1.72 -0.03
N GLN A 15 -4.52 2.36 0.52
CA GLN A 15 -5.70 2.75 -0.26
C GLN A 15 -5.37 3.74 -1.39
N GLU A 16 -4.49 4.71 -1.14
CA GLU A 16 -4.05 5.65 -2.18
C GLU A 16 -3.31 4.91 -3.31
N LEU A 17 -2.38 4.03 -2.97
CA LEU A 17 -1.67 3.21 -3.97
C LEU A 17 -2.63 2.33 -4.77
N ASP A 18 -3.63 1.71 -4.11
CA ASP A 18 -4.64 0.90 -4.81
C ASP A 18 -5.48 1.73 -5.78
N ARG A 19 -5.91 2.94 -5.36
CA ARG A 19 -6.61 3.89 -6.22
C ARG A 19 -5.78 4.30 -7.43
N MET A 20 -4.50 4.61 -7.23
CA MET A 20 -3.59 4.96 -8.31
C MET A 20 -3.46 3.79 -9.29
N ILE A 21 -3.28 2.56 -8.79
CA ILE A 21 -3.21 1.36 -9.64
C ILE A 21 -4.51 1.18 -10.45
N GLN A 22 -5.68 1.34 -9.82
CA GLN A 22 -6.95 1.22 -10.53
C GLN A 22 -7.13 2.31 -11.59
N ALA A 23 -6.74 3.55 -11.29
CA ALA A 23 -6.82 4.65 -12.24
C ALA A 23 -5.92 4.39 -13.46
N GLU A 24 -4.68 3.94 -13.22
CA GLU A 24 -3.73 3.58 -14.29
C GLU A 24 -4.22 2.38 -15.10
N MET A 25 -4.82 1.36 -14.45
CA MET A 25 -5.40 0.19 -15.13
C MET A 25 -6.66 0.52 -15.93
N GLN A 26 -7.40 1.57 -15.58
CA GLN A 26 -8.57 2.03 -16.34
C GLN A 26 -8.18 2.92 -17.54
N ASN A 27 -6.93 3.39 -17.58
CA ASN A 27 -6.44 4.22 -18.66
C ASN A 27 -6.25 3.38 -19.93
N ARG A 28 -6.62 3.89 -21.11
CA ARG A 28 -6.48 3.14 -22.39
C ARG A 28 -5.03 2.77 -22.73
N GLN A 29 -4.09 3.61 -22.31
CA GLN A 29 -2.67 3.30 -22.31
C GLN A 29 -2.32 2.94 -20.86
N ILE A 30 -2.53 1.68 -20.51
CA ILE A 30 -2.03 1.17 -19.23
C ILE A 30 -0.52 1.25 -19.29
N ASP A 31 0.06 2.03 -18.39
CA ASP A 31 1.50 2.12 -18.24
C ASP A 31 1.96 0.98 -17.32
N ASP A 32 2.31 -0.17 -17.92
CA ASP A 32 2.72 -1.38 -17.19
C ASP A 32 3.89 -1.13 -16.24
N LEU A 33 4.76 -0.16 -16.57
CA LEU A 33 5.89 0.24 -15.72
C LEU A 33 5.39 0.98 -14.48
N ALA A 34 4.48 1.95 -14.64
CA ALA A 34 3.86 2.66 -13.53
C ALA A 34 3.05 1.72 -12.63
N VAL A 35 2.22 0.85 -13.22
CA VAL A 35 1.44 -0.17 -12.48
C VAL A 35 2.35 -1.12 -11.71
N SER A 36 3.45 -1.58 -12.32
CA SER A 36 4.43 -2.44 -11.65
C SER A 36 5.10 -1.74 -10.48
N ALA A 37 5.51 -0.47 -10.64
CA ALA A 37 6.10 0.31 -9.56
C ALA A 37 5.11 0.52 -8.39
N LEU A 38 3.85 0.82 -8.70
CA LEU A 38 2.80 0.99 -7.69
C LEU A 38 2.47 -0.32 -6.97
N LYS A 39 2.36 -1.44 -7.69
CA LYS A 39 2.19 -2.78 -7.09
C LYS A 39 3.33 -3.13 -6.14
N ARG A 40 4.56 -2.78 -6.50
CA ARG A 40 5.75 -2.98 -5.65
C ARG A 40 5.64 -2.20 -4.34
N LYS A 41 5.32 -0.91 -4.43
CA LYS A 41 5.08 -0.06 -3.25
C LYS A 41 3.92 -0.60 -2.39
N LYS A 42 2.84 -1.07 -3.02
CA LYS A 42 1.70 -1.67 -2.30
C LYS A 42 2.13 -2.92 -1.53
N LEU A 43 3.00 -3.74 -2.11
CA LEU A 43 3.55 -4.92 -1.46
C LEU A 43 4.41 -4.55 -0.25
N GLU A 44 5.28 -3.54 -0.38
CA GLU A 44 6.12 -3.04 0.72
C GLU A 44 5.27 -2.50 1.88
N VAL A 45 4.23 -1.70 1.60
CA VAL A 45 3.32 -1.18 2.61
C VAL A 45 2.60 -2.30 3.35
N LYS A 46 2.18 -3.36 2.64
CA LYS A 46 1.56 -4.54 3.24
C LYS A 46 2.54 -5.33 4.12
N ASP A 47 3.81 -5.45 3.70
CA ASP A 47 4.87 -6.11 4.47
C ASP A 47 5.16 -5.35 5.77
N GLN A 48 5.25 -4.01 5.67
CA GLN A 48 5.36 -3.13 6.83
C GLN A 48 4.17 -3.26 7.78
N LEU A 49 2.94 -3.33 7.25
CA LEU A 49 1.72 -3.53 8.05
C LEU A 49 1.79 -4.86 8.82
N THR A 50 2.17 -5.92 8.11
CA THR A 50 2.28 -7.28 8.67
C THR A 50 3.34 -7.33 9.77
N ARG A 51 4.46 -6.65 9.55
CA ARG A 51 5.54 -6.54 10.53
C ARG A 51 5.11 -5.78 11.78
N ILE A 52 4.38 -4.68 11.63
CA ILE A 52 3.85 -3.92 12.77
C ILE A 52 2.85 -4.76 13.56
N HIS A 53 1.95 -5.47 12.86
CA HIS A 53 0.96 -6.34 13.49
C HIS A 53 1.63 -7.51 14.25
N THR A 54 2.74 -8.04 13.72
CA THR A 54 3.52 -9.09 14.39
C THR A 54 4.25 -8.55 15.63
N VAL A 55 4.77 -7.31 15.58
CA VAL A 55 5.51 -6.69 16.69
C VAL A 55 4.60 -6.23 17.82
N ASP A 56 3.36 -5.82 17.52
CA ASP A 56 2.36 -5.42 18.53
C ASP A 56 1.85 -6.61 19.37
N GLN A 57 1.90 -7.83 18.81
CA GLN A 57 1.35 -9.02 19.45
C GLN A 57 2.32 -9.74 20.44
N HIS A 58 3.45 -9.11 20.81
CA HIS A 58 4.51 -9.69 21.65
C HIS A 58 4.74 -8.93 22.96
#